data_AF-A0AAJ6JRJ3-F1
#
_entry.id   AF-A0AAJ6JRJ3-F1
#
_cell.length_a   1.000
_cell.length_b   1.000
_cell.length_c   1.000
_cell.angle_alpha   90.00
_cell.angle_beta   90.00
_cell.angle_gamma   90.00
#
_symmetry.space_group_name_H-M   'P 1'
#
loop_
_entity.id
_entity.type
_entity.pdbx_description
1 polymer ?
#
loop_
_entity_poly.entity_id
_entity_poly.type
_entity_poly.pdbx_seq_one_letter_code
_entity_poly.pdbx_strand_id
1 'polypeptide(L)' 'MRRTGAHNFPAIDRVIYGKAASEAINEEAERLKAKRVFLIVSRTLNTKTDEIEQIRRTLGDM' A
#
# COMPACT_ATOMS: atom_id res chain seq x y z
N MET A 1 6.63 33.72 -10.14
CA MET A 1 7.64 32.65 -10.32
C MET A 1 6.90 31.38 -10.72
N ARG A 2 6.93 30.98 -11.99
CA ARG A 2 6.25 29.76 -12.47
C ARG A 2 7.16 28.58 -12.11
N ARG A 3 6.80 27.79 -11.10
CA ARG A 3 7.55 26.56 -10.76
C ARG A 3 7.29 25.55 -11.87
N THR A 4 8.23 25.41 -12.80
CA THR A 4 8.25 24.28 -13.73
C THR A 4 8.57 23.03 -12.91
N GLY A 5 7.65 22.07 -12.87
CA GLY A 5 7.82 20.80 -12.17
C GLY A 5 7.51 19.65 -13.12
N ALA A 6 8.37 18.64 -13.15
CA ALA A 6 8.12 17.38 -13.82
C ALA A 6 7.88 16.31 -12.75
N HIS A 7 6.74 15.63 -12.82
CA HIS A 7 6.46 14.46 -11.99
C HIS A 7 6.41 13.24 -12.90
N ASN A 8 7.51 12.50 -12.99
CA ASN A 8 7.49 11.21 -13.65
C ASN A 8 6.78 10.19 -12.76
N PHE A 9 5.78 9.52 -13.31
CA PHE A 9 5.20 8.36 -12.66
C PHE A 9 6.16 7.18 -12.86
N PRO A 10 6.56 6.46 -11.79
CA PRO A 10 7.28 5.21 -11.96
C PRO A 10 6.42 4.22 -12.76
N ALA A 11 7.07 3.33 -13.50
CA ALA A 11 6.36 2.27 -14.22
C ALA A 11 5.55 1.43 -13.23
N ILE A 12 4.24 1.32 -13.47
CA ILE A 12 3.34 0.52 -12.64
C ILE A 12 3.47 -0.94 -13.09
N ASP A 13 3.97 -1.80 -12.21
CA ASP A 13 4.13 -3.24 -12.49
C ASP A 13 2.77 -3.95 -12.55
N ARG A 14 1.88 -3.66 -11.58
CA ARG A 14 0.56 -4.31 -11.48
C ARG A 14 -0.46 -3.42 -10.77
N VAL A 15 -1.72 -3.54 -11.18
CA VAL A 15 -2.90 -2.95 -10.52
C VAL A 15 -3.85 -4.08 -10.14
N ILE A 16 -4.25 -4.15 -8.87
CA ILE A 16 -5.19 -5.13 -8.33
C ILE A 16 -6.49 -4.40 -7.96
N TYR A 17 -7.64 -4.94 -8.38
CA TYR A 17 -8.96 -4.36 -8.12
C TYR A 17 -9.99 -5.46 -7.83
N GLY A 18 -11.12 -5.10 -7.20
CA GLY A 18 -12.18 -6.05 -6.85
C GLY A 18 -11.85 -6.96 -5.66
N LYS A 19 -10.78 -6.66 -4.92
CA LYS A 19 -10.29 -7.42 -3.77
C LYS A 19 -10.00 -6.49 -2.60
N ALA A 20 -10.15 -6.98 -1.38
CA ALA A 20 -9.78 -6.24 -0.18
C ALA A 20 -8.28 -5.91 -0.20
N ALA A 21 -7.92 -4.68 0.20
CA ALA A 21 -6.54 -4.23 0.18
C ALA A 21 -5.63 -5.05 1.11
N SER A 22 -6.14 -5.47 2.26
CA SER A 22 -5.43 -6.34 3.22
C SER A 22 -4.99 -7.65 2.58
N GLU A 23 -5.89 -8.34 1.89
CA GLU A 23 -5.60 -9.59 1.21
C GLU A 23 -4.61 -9.40 0.05
N ALA A 24 -4.83 -8.38 -0.79
CA ALA A 24 -3.97 -8.12 -1.93
C ALA A 24 -2.54 -7.76 -1.51
N ILE A 25 -2.38 -6.97 -0.44
CA ILE A 25 -1.07 -6.58 0.07
C ILE A 25 -0.35 -7.78 0.67
N ASN A 26 -1.04 -8.69 1.36
CA ASN A 26 -0.43 -9.89 1.92
C ASN A 26 0.10 -10.82 0.82
N GLU A 27 -0.71 -11.09 -0.20
CA GLU A 27 -0.30 -11.93 -1.34
C GLU A 27 0.89 -11.33 -2.10
N GLU A 28 0.92 -10.01 -2.29
CA GLU A 28 2.05 -9.35 -2.92
C GLU A 28 3.30 -9.37 -2.03
N ALA A 29 3.15 -9.26 -0.71
CA ALA A 29 4.26 -9.42 0.23
C ALA A 29 4.86 -10.83 0.18
N GLU A 30 4.01 -11.87 0.15
CA GLU A 30 4.43 -13.27 -0.03
C GLU A 30 5.10 -13.50 -1.38
N ARG A 31 4.50 -13.01 -2.48
CA ARG A 31 5.04 -13.11 -3.84
C ARG A 31 6.42 -12.48 -3.97
N LEU A 32 6.60 -11.31 -3.36
CA LEU A 32 7.88 -10.59 -3.34
C LEU A 32 8.85 -11.11 -2.28
N LYS A 33 8.44 -12.08 -1.46
CA LYS A 33 9.20 -12.60 -0.31
C LYS A 33 9.67 -11.46 0.61
N ALA A 34 8.81 -10.46 0.78
CA ALA A 34 9.08 -9.27 1.58
C ALA A 34 9.12 -9.64 3.06
N LYS A 35 10.19 -9.25 3.76
CA LYS A 35 10.34 -9.47 5.20
C LYS A 35 9.82 -8.32 6.05
N ARG A 36 9.71 -7.12 5.45
CA ARG A 36 9.24 -5.90 6.10
C ARG A 36 8.54 -5.05 5.06
N VAL A 37 7.35 -4.60 5.39
CA VAL A 37 6.50 -3.78 4.52
C VAL A 37 6.33 -2.40 5.17
N PHE A 38 6.59 -1.34 4.41
CA PHE A 38 6.30 0.04 4.82
C PHE A 38 5.05 0.53 4.11
N LEU A 39 4.05 0.94 4.88
CA LEU A 39 2.81 1.53 4.35
C LEU A 39 2.93 3.05 4.33
N ILE A 40 2.83 3.65 3.15
CA ILE A 40 2.74 5.10 2.99
C ILE A 40 1.27 5.45 2.75
N VAL A 41 0.65 6.06 3.75
CA VAL A 41 -0.81 6.30 3.77
C VAL A 41 -1.10 7.72 4.23
N SER A 42 -2.24 8.26 3.81
CA SER A 42 -2.68 9.56 4.29
C SER A 42 -3.09 9.49 5.77
N ARG A 43 -2.98 10.63 6.48
CA ARG A 43 -3.41 10.71 7.89
C ARG A 43 -4.87 10.28 8.06
N THR A 44 -5.76 10.76 7.19
CA THR A 44 -7.20 10.47 7.29
C THR A 44 -7.48 8.97 7.18
N LEU A 45 -6.86 8.29 6.21
CA LEU A 45 -6.99 6.84 6.04
C LEU A 45 -6.42 6.07 7.24
N ASN A 46 -5.38 6.60 7.89
CA ASN A 46 -4.78 5.94 9.04
C ASN A 46 -5.51 6.18 10.38
N THR A 47 -6.32 7.25 10.50
CA THR A 47 -6.91 7.63 11.80
C THR A 47 -8.43 7.66 11.83
N LYS A 48 -9.10 7.74 10.68
CA LYS A 48 -10.56 7.84 10.61
C LYS A 48 -11.24 6.56 10.14
N THR A 49 -10.44 5.56 9.78
CA THR A 49 -10.91 4.34 9.16
C THR A 49 -10.05 3.17 9.68
N ASP A 50 -10.53 1.93 9.52
CA ASP A 50 -9.93 0.73 10.10
C ASP A 50 -9.12 -0.10 9.09
N GLU A 51 -9.07 0.32 7.82
CA GLU A 51 -8.42 -0.40 6.72
C GLU A 51 -6.92 -0.63 6.99
N ILE A 52 -6.21 0.34 7.58
CA ILE A 52 -4.78 0.18 7.89
C ILE A 52 -4.57 -0.84 9.00
N GLU A 53 -5.48 -0.91 9.98
CA GLU A 53 -5.43 -1.93 11.02
C GLU A 53 -5.72 -3.33 10.47
N GLN A 54 -6.64 -3.45 9.51
CA GLN A 54 -6.89 -4.72 8.81
C GLN A 54 -5.65 -5.20 8.04
N ILE A 55 -4.97 -4.28 7.33
CA ILE A 55 -3.70 -4.59 6.63
C ILE A 55 -2.61 -5.01 7.62
N ARG A 56 -2.46 -4.28 8.74
CA ARG A 56 -1.48 -4.59 9.79
C ARG A 56 -1.69 -5.97 10.40
N ARG A 57 -2.93 -6.35 10.68
CA ARG A 57 -3.27 -7.68 11.20
C ARG A 57 -2.88 -8.78 10.21
N THR A 58 -3.21 -8.58 8.94
CA THR A 58 -2.91 -9.57 7.89
C THR A 58 -1.41 -9.75 7.69
N LEU A 59 -0.63 -8.65 7.72
CA LEU A 59 0.83 -8.70 7.57
C LEU A 59 1.58 -9.10 8.86
N GLY A 60 0.98 -8.87 10.03
CA GLY A 60 1.62 -9.05 11.34
C GLY A 60 1.70 -10.50 11.82
N ASP A 61 0.93 -11.40 11.21
CA ASP A 61 0.94 -12.84 11.48
C ASP A 61 1.99 -13.61 10.64
N MET A 62 2.89 -12.89 9.92
CA MET A 62 4.00 -13.46 9.13
C MET A 62 5.33 -13.54 9.88
#